data_AF-A0A819N1Z8-F1
#
_entry.id   AF-A0A819N1Z8-F1
#
_cell.length_a   1.000
_cell.length_b   1.000
_cell.length_c   1.000
_cell.angle_alpha   90.00
_cell.angle_beta   90.00
_cell.angle_gamma   90.00
#
_symmetry.space_group_name_H-M   'P 1'
#
loop_
_entity.id
_entity.type
_entity.pdbx_description
1 polymer ?
#
loop_
_entity_poly.entity_id
_entity_poly.type
_entity_poly.pdbx_seq_one_letter_code
_entity_poly.pdbx_strand_id
1 'polypeptide(L)'
;MCVLVSIVYCFCPLILAMISPCAKWNTSGITLVGEREGGISGGLDDSLFYPNSIFFHKNSNTLYVADVGGTLAFPLNGSTTAGINVANYSGIAVIYVDDDEDGPILYAAVNDIHVCRIEKWKYGASNGIQVGYELRYCTGIWVDQEKNIYVSDFFRHRVIKWSVETNTTTIVAGRTDESGSTAKHLAYPSDIHVDRTGNAVYVADRGNSRIQRWTKGAQEGVTVAGSSTNIGNNDNTWITPNAIWFDDETSVIYIADGTYSRIQRWISNTSIGHTIASGFGMYIQIFISTKQTLVLVVFNYIELSMLLYYQKT
;
A
#
# COMPACT_ATOMS: atom_id res chain seq x y z
N MET A 1 -49.97 -9.20 1.58
CA MET A 1 -50.36 -8.97 0.17
C MET A 1 -50.25 -7.47 -0.08
N CYS A 2 -49.04 -7.02 -0.37
CA CYS A 2 -48.75 -5.66 -0.85
C CYS A 2 -47.60 -5.80 -1.85
N VAL A 3 -47.73 -5.04 -2.92
CA VAL A 3 -47.14 -5.22 -4.24
C VAL A 3 -45.72 -4.68 -4.30
N LEU A 4 -44.81 -5.46 -4.91
CA LEU A 4 -43.54 -4.98 -5.44
C LEU A 4 -43.83 -4.20 -6.73
N VAL A 5 -43.35 -2.97 -6.84
CA VAL A 5 -43.19 -2.26 -8.12
C VAL A 5 -41.70 -2.15 -8.40
N SER A 6 -41.26 -2.83 -9.46
CA SER A 6 -39.92 -2.72 -10.04
C SER A 6 -39.67 -1.32 -10.61
N ILE A 7 -38.43 -0.85 -10.58
CA ILE A 7 -37.81 -0.28 -11.78
C ILE A 7 -36.44 -0.92 -11.98
N VAL A 8 -36.31 -1.46 -13.19
CA VAL A 8 -35.22 -2.20 -13.80
C VAL A 8 -34.55 -1.29 -14.83
N TYR A 9 -33.23 -1.39 -14.94
CA TYR A 9 -32.47 -1.46 -16.21
C TYR A 9 -31.27 -2.40 -15.86
N CYS A 10 -31.12 -3.68 -16.29
CA CYS A 10 -31.19 -4.36 -17.59
C CYS A 10 -30.33 -3.67 -18.68
N PHE A 11 -29.39 -4.30 -19.40
CA PHE A 11 -29.00 -5.71 -19.61
C PHE A 11 -27.58 -5.71 -20.22
N CYS A 12 -26.73 -6.69 -19.90
CA CYS A 12 -26.42 -7.77 -20.84
C CYS A 12 -25.71 -8.94 -20.10
N PRO A 13 -26.13 -10.20 -20.29
CA PRO A 13 -25.83 -11.34 -19.42
C PRO A 13 -24.86 -12.35 -20.07
N LEU A 14 -24.63 -13.47 -19.38
CA LEU A 14 -23.88 -14.69 -19.74
C LEU A 14 -22.44 -14.74 -19.19
N ILE A 15 -22.32 -15.11 -17.91
CA ILE A 15 -21.95 -16.47 -17.49
C ILE A 15 -22.45 -16.63 -16.05
N LEU A 16 -23.53 -17.40 -15.89
CA LEU A 16 -23.97 -17.92 -14.60
C LEU A 16 -23.45 -19.36 -14.53
N ALA A 17 -22.25 -19.55 -13.99
CA ALA A 17 -21.78 -20.84 -13.50
C ALA A 17 -20.55 -20.66 -12.62
N MET A 18 -20.62 -21.27 -11.42
CA MET A 18 -19.61 -21.37 -10.36
C MET A 18 -19.61 -20.24 -9.33
N ILE A 19 -20.64 -20.26 -8.48
CA ILE A 19 -20.45 -19.93 -7.08
C ILE A 19 -19.52 -21.00 -6.47
N SER A 20 -18.47 -20.53 -5.79
CA SER A 20 -17.61 -21.17 -4.77
C SER A 20 -16.16 -21.52 -5.14
N PRO A 21 -15.22 -21.41 -4.18
CA PRO A 21 -15.49 -21.21 -2.75
C PRO A 21 -14.91 -19.89 -2.20
N CYS A 22 -15.53 -19.45 -1.10
CA CYS A 22 -14.87 -18.77 0.00
C CYS A 22 -13.39 -19.19 0.08
N ALA A 23 -12.47 -18.24 0.27
CA ALA A 23 -11.05 -18.52 0.43
C ALA A 23 -10.84 -19.77 1.30
N LYS A 24 -10.30 -20.85 0.73
CA LYS A 24 -9.95 -22.06 1.48
C LYS A 24 -8.61 -21.84 2.15
N TRP A 25 -8.62 -21.61 3.46
CA TRP A 25 -7.43 -21.61 4.31
C TRP A 25 -7.64 -22.44 5.58
N ASN A 26 -6.56 -23.06 6.08
CA ASN A 26 -6.52 -23.76 7.36
C ASN A 26 -6.64 -22.71 8.49
N THR A 27 -7.72 -22.80 9.27
CA THR A 27 -8.19 -21.83 10.26
C THR A 27 -7.35 -21.75 11.55
N SER A 28 -6.17 -22.36 11.58
CA SER A 28 -5.33 -22.39 12.77
C SER A 28 -4.45 -21.14 12.84
N GLY A 29 -4.79 -20.19 13.74
CA GLY A 29 -3.89 -19.08 14.11
C GLY A 29 -4.23 -17.69 13.58
N ILE A 30 -5.41 -17.49 12.98
CA ILE A 30 -5.90 -16.17 12.56
C ILE A 30 -6.72 -15.56 13.71
N THR A 31 -6.32 -14.38 14.19
CA THR A 31 -7.17 -13.55 15.06
C THR A 31 -7.78 -12.44 14.21
N LEU A 32 -9.11 -12.46 14.08
CA LEU A 32 -9.89 -11.40 13.46
C LEU A 32 -9.73 -10.13 14.31
N VAL A 33 -9.25 -9.02 13.73
CA VAL A 33 -9.17 -7.73 14.46
C VAL A 33 -10.47 -6.90 14.28
N GLY A 34 -11.40 -7.38 13.46
CA GLY A 34 -12.77 -6.86 13.35
C GLY A 34 -13.48 -7.34 12.09
N GLU A 35 -14.79 -7.48 12.18
CA GLU A 35 -15.74 -7.55 11.08
C GLU A 35 -16.69 -6.35 11.27
N ARG A 36 -16.95 -5.54 10.23
CA ARG A 36 -18.08 -4.61 10.24
C ARG A 36 -18.91 -4.85 8.99
N GLU A 37 -20.09 -5.45 9.17
CA GLU A 37 -21.14 -5.41 8.16
C GLU A 37 -21.89 -4.07 8.28
N GLY A 38 -22.07 -3.36 7.16
CA GLY A 38 -22.96 -2.19 7.07
C GLY A 38 -22.23 -0.87 6.79
N GLY A 39 -22.51 -0.29 5.63
CA GLY A 39 -21.98 1.01 5.21
C GLY A 39 -22.80 2.23 5.67
N ILE A 40 -22.16 3.40 5.48
CA ILE A 40 -22.65 4.78 5.40
C ILE A 40 -23.54 5.31 6.54
N SER A 41 -22.95 5.97 7.54
CA SER A 41 -23.43 7.29 8.04
C SER A 41 -22.36 7.95 8.91
N GLY A 42 -22.28 9.28 8.84
CA GLY A 42 -21.08 10.04 9.16
C GLY A 42 -20.72 10.22 10.64
N GLY A 43 -19.45 10.54 10.85
CA GLY A 43 -18.93 11.27 12.01
C GLY A 43 -18.79 10.47 13.31
N LEU A 44 -17.57 10.46 13.86
CA LEU A 44 -17.25 10.24 15.28
C LEU A 44 -17.60 8.87 15.90
N ASP A 45 -17.88 7.83 15.11
CA ASP A 45 -17.86 6.43 15.59
C ASP A 45 -16.68 5.69 14.95
N ASP A 46 -16.16 4.65 15.60
CA ASP A 46 -14.99 3.83 15.20
C ASP A 46 -15.17 3.04 13.88
N SER A 47 -15.85 3.61 12.87
CA SER A 47 -16.04 3.04 11.53
C SER A 47 -15.02 3.55 10.52
N LEU A 48 -14.58 2.64 9.66
CA LEU A 48 -13.76 2.96 8.49
C LEU A 48 -14.67 3.25 7.29
N PHE A 49 -14.42 4.35 6.58
CA PHE A 49 -15.27 4.82 5.48
C PHE A 49 -14.71 4.51 4.10
N TYR A 50 -13.47 4.92 3.84
CA TYR A 50 -12.72 4.67 2.61
C TYR A 50 -11.22 4.55 2.93
N PRO A 51 -10.83 3.51 3.68
CA PRO A 51 -9.46 3.29 4.07
C PRO A 51 -8.59 3.06 2.82
N ASN A 52 -7.46 3.76 2.76
CA ASN A 52 -6.70 3.89 1.53
C ASN A 52 -5.20 3.63 1.70
N SER A 53 -4.71 3.49 2.93
CA SER A 53 -3.35 3.11 3.25
C SER A 53 -3.31 2.55 4.67
N ILE A 54 -2.38 1.65 4.92
CA ILE A 54 -2.16 1.06 6.23
C ILE A 54 -0.68 1.01 6.55
N PHE A 55 -0.36 0.99 7.83
CA PHE A 55 1.00 0.77 8.29
C PHE A 55 1.00 0.05 9.63
N PHE A 56 1.67 -1.09 9.75
CA PHE A 56 1.84 -1.76 11.04
C PHE A 56 3.16 -1.35 11.68
N HIS A 57 3.05 -0.61 12.77
CA HIS A 57 4.20 -0.16 13.56
C HIS A 57 4.55 -1.22 14.61
N LYS A 58 5.68 -1.90 14.38
CA LYS A 58 6.10 -3.06 15.16
C LYS A 58 6.40 -2.74 16.62
N ASN A 59 7.08 -1.63 16.90
CA ASN A 59 7.55 -1.32 18.24
C ASN A 59 6.39 -0.98 19.19
N SER A 60 5.34 -0.32 18.69
CA SER A 60 4.11 -0.08 19.44
C SER A 60 3.06 -1.18 19.27
N ASN A 61 3.33 -2.21 18.46
CA ASN A 61 2.38 -3.25 18.06
C ASN A 61 1.00 -2.67 17.69
N THR A 62 1.00 -1.67 16.80
CA THR A 62 -0.19 -0.86 16.46
C THR A 62 -0.38 -0.84 14.95
N LEU A 63 -1.60 -1.09 14.50
CA LEU A 63 -2.01 -0.93 13.11
C LEU A 63 -2.52 0.49 12.89
N TYR A 64 -1.94 1.21 11.96
CA TYR A 64 -2.41 2.52 11.52
C TYR A 64 -3.16 2.36 10.21
N VAL A 65 -4.31 3.03 10.10
CA VAL A 65 -5.17 3.01 8.92
C VAL A 65 -5.46 4.45 8.54
N ALA A 66 -4.98 4.84 7.37
CA ALA A 66 -5.38 6.09 6.73
C ALA A 66 -6.77 5.91 6.12
N ASP A 67 -7.67 6.82 6.49
CA ASP A 67 -9.06 6.84 6.06
C ASP A 67 -9.48 8.28 5.74
N VAL A 68 -10.71 8.46 5.26
CA VAL A 68 -11.31 9.77 5.04
C VAL A 68 -11.34 10.55 6.34
N GLY A 69 -10.66 11.69 6.32
CA GLY A 69 -10.60 12.62 7.45
C GLY A 69 -9.39 12.44 8.36
N GLY A 70 -8.55 11.41 8.16
CA GLY A 70 -7.37 11.25 9.00
C GLY A 70 -6.78 9.84 9.07
N THR A 71 -5.95 9.63 10.07
CA THR A 71 -5.39 8.30 10.40
C THR A 71 -5.92 7.84 11.75
N LEU A 72 -6.38 6.60 11.80
CA LEU A 72 -6.74 5.89 13.02
C LEU A 72 -5.65 4.90 13.40
N ALA A 73 -5.35 4.79 14.69
CA ALA A 73 -4.40 3.84 15.26
C ALA A 73 -5.14 2.79 16.10
N PHE A 74 -4.85 1.52 15.86
CA PHE A 74 -5.45 0.35 16.49
C PHE A 74 -4.36 -0.44 17.24
N PRO A 75 -4.17 -0.21 18.55
CA PRO A 75 -3.22 -0.97 19.34
C PRO A 75 -3.64 -2.45 19.45
N LEU A 76 -2.75 -3.38 19.11
CA LEU A 76 -3.06 -4.82 19.11
C LEU A 76 -2.73 -5.50 20.46
N ASN A 77 -2.52 -4.71 21.51
CA ASN A 77 -2.09 -5.17 22.84
C ASN A 77 -3.24 -5.34 23.85
N GLY A 78 -4.51 -5.18 23.45
CA GLY A 78 -5.63 -5.12 24.41
C GLY A 78 -7.01 -5.50 23.84
N SER A 79 -8.04 -5.34 24.68
CA SER A 79 -9.45 -5.69 24.38
C SER A 79 -10.21 -4.61 23.59
N THR A 80 -9.57 -3.48 23.29
CA THR A 80 -10.20 -2.34 22.62
C THR A 80 -10.11 -2.49 21.11
N THR A 81 -11.26 -2.56 20.45
CA THR A 81 -11.39 -2.57 18.98
C THR A 81 -11.58 -1.16 18.38
N ALA A 82 -11.65 -0.13 19.23
CA ALA A 82 -11.87 1.26 18.85
C ALA A 82 -10.58 1.90 18.31
N GLY A 83 -10.70 2.65 17.22
CA GLY A 83 -9.58 3.32 16.57
C GLY A 83 -9.30 4.68 17.21
N ILE A 84 -8.04 4.93 17.58
CA ILE A 84 -7.64 6.22 18.16
C ILE A 84 -7.28 7.15 17.00
N ASN A 85 -7.95 8.29 16.88
CA ASN A 85 -7.57 9.31 15.89
C ASN A 85 -6.20 9.92 16.26
N VAL A 86 -5.23 9.82 15.33
CA VAL A 86 -3.85 10.30 15.54
C VAL A 86 -3.42 11.40 14.58
N ALA A 87 -4.19 11.64 13.52
CA ALA A 87 -3.96 12.74 12.59
C ALA A 87 -5.27 13.08 11.87
N ASN A 88 -5.48 14.37 11.58
CA ASN A 88 -6.65 14.87 10.87
C ASN A 88 -6.23 15.64 9.62
N TYR A 89 -6.57 15.15 8.44
CA TYR A 89 -6.27 15.82 7.18
C TYR A 89 -7.44 15.64 6.21
N SER A 90 -7.62 16.63 5.32
CA SER A 90 -8.52 16.52 4.19
C SER A 90 -7.79 15.85 3.02
N GLY A 91 -8.26 14.71 2.54
CA GLY A 91 -7.70 14.04 1.37
C GLY A 91 -7.48 12.54 1.56
N ILE A 92 -6.92 11.91 0.53
CA ILE A 92 -6.53 10.50 0.51
C ILE A 92 -5.03 10.44 0.80
N ALA A 93 -4.60 9.74 1.84
CA ALA A 93 -3.21 9.78 2.27
C ALA A 93 -2.52 8.42 2.31
N VAL A 94 -1.31 8.33 1.78
CA VAL A 94 -0.45 7.17 2.06
C VAL A 94 0.41 7.46 3.27
N ILE A 95 0.55 6.48 4.16
CA ILE A 95 1.13 6.69 5.49
C ILE A 95 2.34 5.81 5.76
N TYR A 96 3.26 6.35 6.56
CA TYR A 96 4.39 5.65 7.15
C TYR A 96 4.50 6.06 8.62
N VAL A 97 4.81 5.12 9.51
CA VAL A 97 5.05 5.43 10.92
C VAL A 97 6.47 5.03 11.30
N ASP A 98 7.19 5.98 11.87
CA ASP A 98 8.58 5.82 12.30
C ASP A 98 8.70 5.99 13.82
N ASP A 99 9.77 5.46 14.38
CA ASP A 99 10.13 5.67 15.77
C ASP A 99 10.77 7.06 15.96
N ASP A 100 10.40 7.72 17.06
CA ASP A 100 11.04 8.93 17.60
C ASP A 100 11.30 8.76 19.09
N GLU A 101 12.20 9.56 19.64
CA GLU A 101 12.48 9.60 21.08
C GLU A 101 11.23 9.95 21.90
N ASP A 102 10.36 10.80 21.35
CA ASP A 102 9.10 11.25 21.97
C ASP A 102 7.90 10.33 21.71
N GLY A 103 8.09 9.22 20.98
CA GLY A 103 7.04 8.29 20.55
C GLY A 103 6.84 8.26 19.02
N PRO A 104 5.86 7.50 18.50
CA PRO A 104 5.72 7.32 17.06
C PRO A 104 5.44 8.63 16.32
N ILE A 105 6.12 8.83 15.19
CA ILE A 105 5.82 9.90 14.23
C ILE A 105 5.10 9.28 13.03
N LEU A 106 3.97 9.87 12.67
CA LEU A 106 3.26 9.56 11.43
C LEU A 106 3.68 10.55 10.34
N TYR A 107 4.05 10.00 9.18
CA TYR A 107 4.21 10.74 7.94
C TYR A 107 3.04 10.41 7.02
N ALA A 108 2.34 11.44 6.54
CA ALA A 108 1.21 11.30 5.65
C ALA A 108 1.49 12.07 4.35
N ALA A 109 1.54 11.37 3.21
CA ALA A 109 1.53 12.01 1.90
C ALA A 109 0.07 12.16 1.46
N VAL A 110 -0.49 13.35 1.69
CA VAL A 110 -1.90 13.66 1.53
C VAL A 110 -2.16 14.18 0.13
N ASN A 111 -3.05 13.51 -0.60
CA ASN A 111 -3.53 13.93 -1.92
C ASN A 111 -4.75 14.83 -1.77
N ASP A 112 -4.60 16.09 -2.18
CA ASP A 112 -5.71 17.00 -2.47
C ASP A 112 -6.06 16.98 -3.97
N ILE A 113 -6.94 17.89 -4.37
CA ILE A 113 -7.28 18.15 -5.77
C ILE A 113 -6.02 18.58 -6.54
N HIS A 114 -5.42 17.62 -7.27
CA HIS A 114 -4.27 17.75 -8.17
C HIS A 114 -2.90 18.04 -7.54
N VAL A 115 -2.79 18.02 -6.21
CA VAL A 115 -1.51 18.20 -5.51
C VAL A 115 -1.39 17.19 -4.39
N CYS A 116 -0.16 16.80 -4.09
CA CYS A 116 0.16 16.07 -2.90
C CYS A 116 1.17 16.84 -2.05
N ARG A 117 0.92 16.84 -0.75
CA ARG A 117 1.80 17.40 0.28
C ARG A 117 2.18 16.31 1.27
N ILE A 118 3.35 16.45 1.89
CA ILE A 118 3.80 15.54 2.94
C ILE A 118 3.66 16.27 4.26
N GLU A 119 2.96 15.65 5.20
CA GLU A 119 2.78 16.16 6.56
C GLU A 119 3.40 15.20 7.58
N LYS A 120 4.07 15.77 8.58
CA LYS A 120 4.61 15.08 9.75
C LYS A 120 3.72 15.34 10.95
N TRP A 121 3.30 14.28 11.62
CA TRP A 121 2.40 14.32 12.77
C TRP A 121 3.07 13.64 13.97
N LYS A 122 3.32 14.41 15.03
CA LYS A 122 3.68 13.82 16.33
C LYS A 122 2.43 13.24 16.99
N TYR A 123 2.59 12.14 17.72
CA TYR A 123 1.48 11.53 18.46
C TYR A 123 0.80 12.55 19.40
N GLY A 124 -0.52 12.71 19.29
CA GLY A 124 -1.29 13.67 20.09
C GLY A 124 -1.22 15.13 19.61
N ALA A 125 -0.55 15.42 18.50
CA ALA A 125 -0.53 16.76 17.93
C ALA A 125 -1.91 17.15 17.36
N SER A 126 -2.28 18.42 17.54
CA SER A 126 -3.52 18.97 16.98
C SER A 126 -3.40 19.30 15.49
N ASN A 127 -2.19 19.52 14.99
CA ASN A 127 -1.91 19.86 13.59
C ASN A 127 -0.62 19.19 13.10
N GLY A 128 -0.61 18.79 11.83
CA GLY A 128 0.57 18.31 11.13
C GLY A 128 1.49 19.46 10.69
N ILE A 129 2.77 19.15 10.53
CA ILE A 129 3.77 20.07 9.96
C ILE A 129 4.03 19.65 8.53
N GLN A 130 3.79 20.55 7.56
CA GLN A 130 4.11 20.27 6.17
C GLN A 130 5.62 20.27 5.94
N VAL A 131 6.12 19.20 5.34
CA VAL A 131 7.54 18.94 5.12
C VAL A 131 7.90 18.69 3.65
N GLY A 132 6.92 18.47 2.77
CA GLY A 132 7.14 18.30 1.34
C GLY A 132 5.99 18.84 0.49
N TYR A 133 6.29 19.24 -0.75
CA TYR A 133 5.37 19.87 -1.70
C TYR A 133 5.77 19.60 -3.17
N GLU A 134 4.94 20.01 -4.13
CA GLU A 134 5.12 19.84 -5.60
C GLU A 134 5.02 18.42 -6.16
N LEU A 135 4.22 17.57 -5.51
CA LEU A 135 3.85 16.24 -6.00
C LEU A 135 2.48 16.29 -6.67
N ARG A 136 2.24 15.48 -7.71
CA ARG A 136 0.98 15.52 -8.46
C ARG A 136 -0.04 14.46 -8.02
N TYR A 137 0.43 13.34 -7.48
CA TYR A 137 -0.38 12.34 -6.75
C TYR A 137 0.54 11.31 -6.08
N CYS A 138 0.51 11.20 -4.76
CA CYS A 138 1.34 10.30 -3.97
C CYS A 138 0.67 8.94 -3.77
N THR A 139 1.42 7.87 -4.02
CA THR A 139 0.92 6.49 -3.99
C THR A 139 1.69 5.55 -3.06
N GLY A 140 2.90 5.92 -2.67
CA GLY A 140 3.70 5.22 -1.68
C GLY A 140 4.64 6.20 -0.97
N ILE A 141 4.91 5.93 0.30
CA ILE A 141 5.79 6.73 1.16
C ILE A 141 6.68 5.79 1.97
N TRP A 142 7.93 6.19 2.15
CA TRP A 142 8.89 5.47 2.99
C TRP A 142 9.84 6.45 3.67
N VAL A 143 10.31 6.11 4.88
CA VAL A 143 11.31 6.90 5.60
C VAL A 143 12.52 6.02 5.92
N ASP A 144 13.72 6.49 5.59
CA ASP A 144 14.97 5.76 5.91
C ASP A 144 15.51 6.10 7.31
N GLN A 145 16.56 5.42 7.75
CA GLN A 145 17.17 5.61 9.08
C GLN A 145 17.76 7.01 9.27
N GLU A 146 18.13 7.69 8.18
CA GLU A 146 18.59 9.08 8.16
C GLU A 146 17.40 10.07 8.17
N LYS A 147 16.18 9.58 8.34
CA LYS A 147 14.92 10.33 8.32
C LYS A 147 14.63 11.02 6.99
N ASN A 148 15.27 10.60 5.90
CA ASN A 148 14.90 11.08 4.57
C ASN A 148 13.57 10.45 4.15
N ILE A 149 12.72 11.25 3.51
CA ILE A 149 11.39 10.83 3.06
C ILE A 149 11.41 10.54 1.57
N TYR A 150 10.95 9.36 1.18
CA TYR A 150 10.80 8.92 -0.19
C TYR A 150 9.33 8.88 -0.53
N VAL A 151 8.97 9.34 -1.73
CA VAL A 151 7.58 9.33 -2.19
C VAL A 151 7.50 9.03 -3.68
N SER A 152 6.60 8.14 -4.08
CA SER A 152 6.25 7.95 -5.49
C SER A 152 5.27 9.02 -5.97
N ASP A 153 5.65 9.72 -7.04
CA ASP A 153 4.85 10.73 -7.70
C ASP A 153 4.21 10.13 -8.95
N PHE A 154 2.99 9.61 -8.80
CA PHE A 154 2.31 8.75 -9.76
C PHE A 154 2.16 9.40 -11.14
N PHE A 155 1.65 10.64 -11.17
CA PHE A 155 1.41 11.37 -12.41
C PHE A 155 2.65 12.06 -12.99
N ARG A 156 3.76 12.14 -12.25
CA ARG A 156 5.04 12.64 -12.78
C ARG A 156 6.06 11.53 -13.05
N HIS A 157 5.66 10.25 -12.89
CA HIS A 157 6.43 9.06 -13.27
C HIS A 157 7.82 8.98 -12.64
N ARG A 158 7.92 9.39 -11.37
CA ARG A 158 9.18 9.48 -10.64
C ARG A 158 9.02 9.06 -9.19
N VAL A 159 10.15 8.79 -8.54
CA VAL A 159 10.25 8.73 -7.08
C VAL A 159 11.20 9.83 -6.64
N ILE A 160 10.77 10.62 -5.66
CA ILE A 160 11.60 11.65 -5.05
C ILE A 160 12.11 11.19 -3.69
N LYS A 161 13.28 11.70 -3.31
CA LYS A 161 13.81 11.69 -1.95
C LYS A 161 13.91 13.14 -1.47
N TRP A 162 13.23 13.46 -0.38
CA TRP A 162 13.42 14.69 0.37
C TRP A 162 14.34 14.41 1.55
N SER A 163 15.48 15.11 1.60
CA SER A 163 16.40 15.02 2.72
C SER A 163 16.03 16.03 3.78
N VAL A 164 15.75 15.55 5.00
CA VAL A 164 15.46 16.41 6.15
C VAL A 164 16.71 17.21 6.56
N GLU A 165 17.90 16.60 6.46
CA GLU A 165 19.15 17.25 6.85
C GLU A 165 19.48 18.46 5.97
N THR A 166 19.45 18.29 4.65
CA THR A 166 19.81 19.35 3.70
C THR A 166 18.62 20.19 3.25
N ASN A 167 17.40 19.77 3.58
CA ASN A 167 16.15 20.32 3.07
C ASN A 167 16.10 20.39 1.53
N THR A 168 16.60 19.36 0.86
CA THR A 168 16.63 19.28 -0.62
C THR A 168 15.87 18.08 -1.14
N THR A 169 15.24 18.25 -2.30
CA THR A 169 14.57 17.17 -3.03
C THR A 169 15.44 16.69 -4.19
N THR A 170 15.53 15.37 -4.34
CA THR A 170 16.26 14.72 -5.45
C THR A 170 15.38 13.65 -6.09
N ILE A 171 15.56 13.41 -7.38
CA ILE A 171 14.90 12.29 -8.08
C ILE A 171 15.80 11.08 -7.93
N VAL A 172 15.24 9.99 -7.38
CA VAL A 172 15.99 8.75 -7.11
C VAL A 172 15.59 7.60 -8.02
N ALA A 173 14.45 7.71 -8.71
CA ALA A 173 14.03 6.78 -9.75
C ALA A 173 13.11 7.45 -10.77
N GLY A 174 13.21 7.03 -12.03
CA GLY A 174 12.40 7.54 -13.13
C GLY A 174 12.80 8.94 -13.61
N ARG A 175 11.93 9.55 -14.41
CA ARG A 175 12.14 10.88 -15.00
C ARG A 175 10.87 11.71 -14.88
N THR A 176 11.04 12.99 -14.57
CA THR A 176 9.91 13.88 -14.31
C THR A 176 9.11 14.11 -15.59
N ASP A 177 7.82 13.80 -15.53
CA ASP A 177 6.87 13.99 -16.64
C ASP A 177 7.20 13.18 -17.90
N GLU A 178 8.07 12.17 -17.79
CA GLU A 178 8.49 11.29 -18.88
C GLU A 178 8.14 9.83 -18.52
N SER A 179 7.00 9.33 -19.00
CA SER A 179 6.68 7.90 -18.89
C SER A 179 7.42 7.08 -19.95
N GLY A 180 7.72 5.82 -19.62
CA GLY A 180 8.32 4.89 -20.56
C GLY A 180 8.61 3.52 -19.96
N SER A 181 9.01 2.57 -20.80
CA SER A 181 9.24 1.17 -20.41
C SER A 181 10.72 0.78 -20.31
N THR A 182 11.65 1.65 -20.72
CA THR A 182 13.09 1.40 -20.58
C THR A 182 13.50 1.35 -19.10
N ALA A 183 14.70 0.86 -18.81
CA ALA A 183 15.24 0.85 -17.44
C ALA A 183 15.34 2.25 -16.78
N LYS A 184 15.41 3.33 -17.57
CA LYS A 184 15.52 4.72 -17.10
C LYS A 184 14.19 5.38 -16.72
N HIS A 185 13.07 4.79 -17.14
CA HIS A 185 11.75 5.38 -17.03
C HIS A 185 10.87 4.53 -16.09
N LEU A 186 9.89 5.19 -15.49
CA LEU A 186 8.79 4.54 -14.79
C LEU A 186 7.49 4.89 -15.52
N ALA A 187 6.44 4.14 -15.25
CA ALA A 187 5.08 4.44 -15.69
C ALA A 187 4.15 4.20 -14.51
N TYR A 188 3.55 5.29 -14.01
CA TYR A 188 2.55 5.24 -12.94
C TYR A 188 3.00 4.47 -11.68
N PRO A 189 4.12 4.85 -11.03
CA PRO A 189 4.63 4.12 -9.86
C PRO A 189 3.59 4.12 -8.74
N SER A 190 3.23 2.93 -8.24
CA SER A 190 2.11 2.74 -7.31
C SER A 190 2.53 2.58 -5.85
N ASP A 191 3.77 2.22 -5.59
CA ASP A 191 4.30 2.04 -4.24
C ASP A 191 5.84 1.95 -4.26
N ILE A 192 6.47 2.11 -3.10
CA ILE A 192 7.92 2.06 -2.92
C ILE A 192 8.33 1.36 -1.63
N HIS A 193 9.53 0.79 -1.63
CA HIS A 193 10.19 0.31 -0.42
C HIS A 193 11.68 0.67 -0.49
N VAL A 194 12.25 1.18 0.60
CA VAL A 194 13.70 1.47 0.66
C VAL A 194 14.36 0.43 1.56
N ASP A 195 15.46 -0.13 1.08
CA ASP A 195 16.22 -1.12 1.84
C ASP A 195 16.71 -0.55 3.18
N ARG A 196 17.00 -1.42 4.16
CA ARG A 196 17.43 -0.99 5.50
C ARG A 196 18.69 -0.12 5.50
N THR A 197 19.48 -0.19 4.44
CA THR A 197 20.72 0.59 4.30
C THR A 197 20.53 1.96 3.65
N GLY A 198 19.33 2.27 3.12
CA GLY A 198 19.06 3.50 2.38
C GLY A 198 19.79 3.58 1.03
N ASN A 199 20.31 2.47 0.52
CA ASN A 199 21.09 2.41 -0.72
C ASN A 199 20.29 1.91 -1.92
N ALA A 200 19.11 1.33 -1.73
CA ALA A 200 18.27 0.86 -2.82
C ALA A 200 16.79 1.19 -2.59
N VAL A 201 16.16 1.70 -3.65
CA VAL A 201 14.71 1.91 -3.70
C VAL A 201 14.12 0.86 -4.65
N TYR A 202 13.18 0.09 -4.14
CA TYR A 202 12.32 -0.79 -4.92
C TYR A 202 11.06 -0.02 -5.27
N VAL A 203 10.66 -0.07 -6.54
CA VAL A 203 9.53 0.70 -7.05
C VAL A 203 8.56 -0.25 -7.75
N ALA A 204 7.30 -0.19 -7.34
CA ALA A 204 6.19 -0.82 -8.05
C ALA A 204 5.88 -0.01 -9.32
N ASP A 205 6.52 -0.38 -10.42
CA ASP A 205 6.35 0.27 -11.72
C ASP A 205 5.10 -0.26 -12.44
N ARG A 206 3.93 0.11 -11.88
CA ARG A 206 2.63 -0.49 -12.20
C ARG A 206 2.28 -0.46 -13.68
N GLY A 207 2.53 0.65 -14.36
CA GLY A 207 2.25 0.81 -15.79
C GLY A 207 3.10 -0.09 -16.67
N ASN A 208 4.22 -0.60 -16.16
CA ASN A 208 5.13 -1.52 -16.84
C ASN A 208 5.10 -2.95 -16.25
N SER A 209 4.17 -3.25 -15.34
CA SER A 209 3.99 -4.59 -14.76
C SER A 209 5.27 -5.23 -14.20
N ARG A 210 6.10 -4.43 -13.53
CA ARG A 210 7.39 -4.85 -12.98
C ARG A 210 7.73 -4.18 -11.65
N ILE A 211 8.67 -4.75 -10.93
CA ILE A 211 9.35 -4.11 -9.80
C ILE A 211 10.76 -3.71 -10.25
N GLN A 212 11.07 -2.43 -10.12
CA GLN A 212 12.40 -1.87 -10.46
C GLN A 212 13.19 -1.61 -9.17
N ARG A 213 14.42 -2.10 -9.08
CA ARG A 213 15.38 -1.72 -8.04
C ARG A 213 16.31 -0.64 -8.57
N TRP A 214 16.39 0.48 -7.88
CA TRP A 214 17.28 1.59 -8.17
C TRP A 214 18.27 1.76 -7.03
N THR A 215 19.56 1.57 -7.30
CA THR A 215 20.61 1.84 -6.29
C THR A 215 20.93 3.33 -6.24
N LYS A 216 21.40 3.83 -5.10
CA LYS A 216 21.79 5.24 -4.90
C LYS A 216 22.74 5.71 -6.02
N GLY A 217 22.35 6.77 -6.71
CA GLY A 217 23.11 7.36 -7.83
C GLY A 217 22.96 6.64 -9.18
N ALA A 218 22.21 5.54 -9.26
CA ALA A 218 21.95 4.84 -10.52
C ALA A 218 21.16 5.73 -11.49
N GLN A 219 21.50 5.61 -12.78
CA GLN A 219 20.79 6.29 -13.87
C GLN A 219 19.67 5.44 -14.47
N GLU A 220 19.61 4.17 -14.10
CA GLU A 220 18.64 3.19 -14.57
C GLU A 220 18.37 2.14 -13.48
N GLY A 221 17.14 1.61 -13.48
CA GLY A 221 16.71 0.55 -12.57
C GLY A 221 16.92 -0.84 -13.15
N VAL A 222 17.08 -1.82 -12.27
CA VAL A 222 17.15 -3.24 -12.60
C VAL A 222 15.81 -3.89 -12.29
N THR A 223 15.21 -4.59 -13.27
CA THR A 223 14.00 -5.37 -13.02
C THR A 223 14.32 -6.53 -12.09
N VAL A 224 13.65 -6.60 -10.94
CA VAL A 224 13.87 -7.65 -9.93
C VAL A 224 12.67 -8.57 -9.76
N ALA A 225 11.50 -8.18 -10.25
CA ALA A 225 10.30 -9.02 -10.32
C ALA A 225 9.36 -8.52 -11.42
N GLY A 226 8.52 -9.42 -11.93
CA GLY A 226 7.64 -9.14 -13.06
C GLY A 226 8.38 -9.06 -14.41
N SER A 227 7.67 -8.61 -15.45
CA SER A 227 8.22 -8.47 -16.80
C SER A 227 7.56 -7.32 -17.54
N SER A 228 8.38 -6.49 -18.20
CA SER A 228 7.92 -5.45 -19.14
C SER A 228 7.69 -5.99 -20.56
N THR A 229 8.05 -7.24 -20.82
CA THR A 229 7.86 -7.90 -22.12
C THR A 229 6.82 -8.98 -21.98
N ASN A 230 5.74 -8.88 -22.76
CA ASN A 230 4.58 -9.76 -22.78
C ASN A 230 4.88 -11.14 -23.40
N ILE A 231 6.08 -11.68 -23.17
CA ILE A 231 6.55 -12.92 -23.78
C ILE A 231 6.20 -14.07 -22.84
N GLY A 232 5.00 -14.60 -23.04
CA GLY A 232 4.50 -15.80 -22.38
C GLY A 232 3.54 -15.47 -21.24
N ASN A 233 2.24 -15.66 -21.51
CA ASN A 233 1.17 -15.76 -20.51
C ASN A 233 1.41 -16.98 -19.60
N ASN A 234 2.48 -16.97 -18.81
CA ASN A 234 2.48 -17.77 -17.60
C ASN A 234 1.99 -16.86 -16.49
N ASP A 235 1.01 -17.33 -15.72
CA ASP A 235 0.31 -16.52 -14.73
C ASP A 235 1.26 -15.99 -13.66
N ASN A 236 2.51 -16.45 -13.55
CA ASN A 236 3.41 -16.10 -12.45
C ASN A 236 4.57 -15.15 -12.86
N THR A 237 4.56 -14.62 -14.11
CA THR A 237 5.48 -13.55 -14.55
C THR A 237 4.81 -12.20 -14.70
N TRP A 238 3.50 -12.16 -14.94
CA TRP A 238 2.76 -10.90 -15.05
C TRP A 238 2.27 -10.46 -13.66
N ILE A 239 2.48 -9.18 -13.35
CA ILE A 239 2.02 -8.55 -12.12
C ILE A 239 1.38 -7.19 -12.44
N THR A 240 0.36 -6.82 -11.67
CA THR A 240 -0.08 -5.43 -11.55
C THR A 240 0.24 -4.97 -10.14
N PRO A 241 1.50 -4.54 -9.88
CA PRO A 241 1.96 -4.28 -8.53
C PRO A 241 1.25 -3.04 -7.99
N ASN A 242 0.36 -3.23 -7.02
CA ASN A 242 -0.31 -2.13 -6.33
C ASN A 242 0.43 -1.73 -5.05
N ALA A 243 1.03 -2.69 -4.36
CA ALA A 243 1.83 -2.49 -3.16
C ALA A 243 3.00 -3.48 -3.13
N ILE A 244 4.11 -3.09 -2.50
CA ILE A 244 5.31 -3.91 -2.39
C ILE A 244 5.89 -3.90 -0.98
N TRP A 245 6.47 -5.04 -0.60
CA TRP A 245 7.29 -5.14 0.59
C TRP A 245 8.56 -5.93 0.29
N PHE A 246 9.72 -5.37 0.62
CA PHE A 246 10.99 -6.09 0.57
C PHE A 246 11.38 -6.51 1.98
N ASP A 247 11.65 -7.80 2.17
CA ASP A 247 12.24 -8.29 3.40
C ASP A 247 13.76 -8.33 3.24
N ASP A 248 14.45 -7.34 3.80
CA ASP A 248 15.91 -7.25 3.77
C ASP A 248 16.61 -8.47 4.40
N GLU A 249 15.98 -9.15 5.36
CA GLU A 249 16.59 -10.30 6.05
C GLU A 249 16.62 -11.54 5.14
N THR A 250 15.57 -11.74 4.36
CA THR A 250 15.42 -12.92 3.48
C THR A 250 15.65 -12.62 2.00
N SER A 251 15.80 -11.34 1.63
CA SER A 251 15.84 -10.87 0.24
C SER A 251 14.63 -11.32 -0.60
N VAL A 252 13.46 -11.36 0.05
CA VAL A 252 12.18 -11.73 -0.57
C VAL A 252 11.36 -10.47 -0.84
N ILE A 253 10.80 -10.37 -2.04
CA ILE A 253 9.85 -9.33 -2.42
C ILE A 253 8.45 -9.93 -2.38
N TYR A 254 7.54 -9.24 -1.73
CA TYR A 254 6.12 -9.56 -1.78
C TYR A 254 5.37 -8.48 -2.53
N ILE A 255 4.41 -8.90 -3.35
CA ILE A 255 3.73 -8.04 -4.30
C ILE A 255 2.23 -8.23 -4.21
N ALA A 256 1.51 -7.13 -4.05
CA ALA A 256 0.06 -7.08 -4.16
C ALA A 256 -0.30 -6.99 -5.63
N ASP A 257 -0.68 -8.12 -6.20
CA ASP A 257 -1.05 -8.19 -7.61
C ASP A 257 -2.54 -7.89 -7.76
N GLY A 258 -2.82 -6.62 -8.03
CA GLY A 258 -4.18 -6.07 -7.96
C GLY A 258 -5.14 -6.61 -9.01
N THR A 259 -4.64 -6.98 -10.20
CA THR A 259 -5.49 -7.50 -11.29
C THR A 259 -5.86 -8.96 -11.06
N TYR A 260 -4.95 -9.74 -10.49
CA TYR A 260 -5.14 -11.17 -10.26
C TYR A 260 -5.60 -11.50 -8.84
N SER A 261 -5.92 -10.46 -8.05
CA SER A 261 -6.46 -10.59 -6.69
C SER A 261 -5.66 -11.56 -5.82
N ARG A 262 -4.32 -11.42 -5.85
CA ARG A 262 -3.40 -12.34 -5.21
C ARG A 262 -2.17 -11.66 -4.64
N ILE A 263 -1.47 -12.41 -3.79
CA ILE A 263 -0.18 -12.06 -3.22
C ILE A 263 0.88 -12.95 -3.82
N GLN A 264 1.90 -12.35 -4.40
CA GLN A 264 3.05 -13.09 -4.90
C GLN A 264 4.28 -12.89 -4.02
N ARG A 265 5.00 -13.98 -3.79
CA ARG A 265 6.33 -14.02 -3.18
C ARG A 265 7.38 -14.24 -4.27
N TRP A 266 8.36 -13.35 -4.35
CA TRP A 266 9.46 -13.37 -5.31
C TRP A 266 10.78 -13.46 -4.55
N ILE A 267 11.64 -14.39 -4.94
CA ILE A 267 12.96 -14.55 -4.34
C ILE A 267 13.97 -13.92 -5.31
N SER A 268 14.96 -13.21 -4.78
CA SER A 268 16.01 -12.63 -5.61
C SER A 268 16.62 -13.67 -6.56
N ASN A 269 16.83 -13.28 -7.82
CA ASN A 269 17.31 -14.12 -8.94
C ASN A 269 16.33 -15.20 -9.46
N THR A 270 15.06 -15.22 -9.04
CA THR A 270 14.03 -16.03 -9.72
C THR A 270 13.34 -15.25 -10.83
N SER A 271 13.01 -15.93 -11.92
CA SER A 271 12.24 -15.34 -13.04
C SER A 271 10.73 -15.45 -12.86
N ILE A 272 10.27 -16.10 -11.78
CA ILE A 272 8.87 -16.46 -11.55
C ILE A 272 8.53 -16.18 -10.09
N GLY A 273 7.34 -15.62 -9.85
CA GLY A 273 6.76 -15.46 -8.52
C GLY A 273 5.96 -16.67 -8.07
N HIS A 274 5.80 -16.84 -6.76
CA HIS A 274 4.93 -17.85 -6.18
C HIS A 274 3.72 -17.18 -5.57
N THR A 275 2.52 -17.52 -6.07
CA THR A 275 1.28 -17.09 -5.42
C THR A 275 1.20 -17.74 -4.05
N ILE A 276 1.21 -16.93 -2.99
CA ILE A 276 1.11 -17.40 -1.60
C ILE A 276 -0.29 -17.23 -1.03
N ALA A 277 -1.12 -16.37 -1.63
CA ALA A 277 -2.52 -16.21 -1.27
C ALA A 277 -3.31 -15.60 -2.44
N SER A 278 -4.59 -15.94 -2.59
CA SER A 278 -5.46 -15.47 -3.67
C SER A 278 -6.94 -15.50 -3.26
N GLY A 279 -7.82 -14.94 -4.09
CA GLY A 279 -9.27 -14.96 -3.88
C GLY A 279 -9.83 -13.72 -3.16
N PHE A 280 -9.12 -12.60 -3.25
CA PHE A 280 -9.33 -11.42 -2.43
C PHE A 280 -10.21 -10.32 -3.04
N GLY A 281 -10.86 -10.56 -4.19
CA GLY A 281 -11.59 -9.49 -4.89
C GLY A 281 -10.66 -8.39 -5.45
N MET A 282 -11.22 -7.32 -6.02
CA MET A 282 -10.44 -6.25 -6.67
C MET A 282 -9.90 -5.26 -5.62
N TYR A 283 -8.65 -4.79 -5.82
CA TYR A 283 -7.87 -3.88 -4.96
C TYR A 283 -7.33 -4.49 -3.65
N ILE A 284 -6.05 -4.84 -3.68
CA ILE A 284 -5.31 -5.36 -2.53
C ILE A 284 -4.22 -4.36 -2.17
N GLN A 285 -4.12 -4.05 -0.87
CA GLN A 285 -2.92 -3.47 -0.27
C GLN A 285 -2.25 -4.53 0.59
N ILE A 286 -0.92 -4.57 0.58
CA ILE A 286 -0.16 -5.51 1.39
C ILE A 286 0.66 -4.72 2.38
N PHE A 287 0.65 -5.18 3.63
CA PHE A 287 1.69 -4.87 4.57
C PHE A 287 2.34 -6.17 5.06
N ILE A 288 3.65 -6.20 5.24
CA ILE A 288 4.32 -7.37 5.81
C ILE A 288 5.22 -6.86 6.90
N SER A 289 5.14 -7.46 8.08
CA SER A 289 6.03 -7.11 9.17
C SER A 289 7.19 -8.09 9.21
N THR A 290 8.41 -7.56 9.36
CA THR A 290 9.63 -8.35 9.48
C THR A 290 9.63 -9.14 10.79
N LYS A 291 10.04 -10.41 10.72
CA LYS A 291 9.91 -11.51 11.70
C LYS A 291 8.59 -12.27 11.62
N GLN A 292 8.38 -12.95 10.50
CA GLN A 292 7.41 -14.05 10.39
C GLN A 292 5.93 -13.64 10.50
N THR A 293 5.57 -12.37 10.25
CA THR A 293 4.16 -11.97 10.32
C THR A 293 3.73 -11.29 9.03
N LEU A 294 2.91 -11.99 8.25
CA LEU A 294 2.22 -11.41 7.10
C LEU A 294 0.93 -10.74 7.61
N VAL A 295 0.78 -9.44 7.35
CA VAL A 295 -0.42 -8.67 7.71
C VAL A 295 -1.10 -8.19 6.43
N LEU A 296 -1.92 -9.05 5.86
CA LEU A 296 -2.62 -8.73 4.63
C LEU A 296 -3.91 -7.97 4.95
N VAL A 297 -4.16 -6.84 4.29
CA VAL A 297 -5.47 -6.18 4.32
C VAL A 297 -6.09 -6.23 2.94
N VAL A 298 -7.26 -6.84 2.89
CA VAL A 298 -8.02 -6.99 1.65
C VAL A 298 -9.26 -6.13 1.77
N PHE A 299 -9.45 -5.27 0.78
CA PHE A 299 -10.65 -4.46 0.66
C PHE A 299 -11.58 -5.09 -0.35
N ASN A 300 -12.76 -5.48 0.11
CA ASN A 300 -13.82 -5.90 -0.77
C ASN A 300 -14.71 -4.69 -1.10
N TYR A 301 -14.54 -4.10 -2.28
CA TYR A 301 -15.37 -2.99 -2.74
C TYR A 301 -16.86 -3.35 -2.93
N ILE A 302 -17.18 -4.64 -3.07
CA ILE A 302 -18.56 -5.10 -3.22
C ILE A 302 -19.27 -5.13 -1.87
N GLU A 303 -18.57 -5.55 -0.83
CA GLU A 303 -19.12 -5.71 0.52
C GLU A 303 -18.79 -4.52 1.45
N LEU A 304 -17.93 -3.59 0.99
CA LEU A 304 -17.34 -2.52 1.80
C LEU A 304 -16.71 -3.06 3.10
N SER A 305 -16.18 -4.28 3.03
CA SER A 305 -15.59 -4.98 4.17
C SER A 305 -14.07 -4.97 4.09
N MET A 306 -13.43 -4.82 5.25
CA MET A 306 -12.00 -4.99 5.43
C MET A 306 -11.75 -6.36 6.04
N LEU A 307 -10.90 -7.16 5.40
CA LEU A 307 -10.38 -8.39 5.98
C LEU A 307 -8.92 -8.17 6.33
N LEU A 308 -8.62 -8.06 7.63
CA LEU A 308 -7.27 -8.10 8.16
C LEU A 308 -6.88 -9.56 8.42
N TYR A 309 -5.94 -10.05 7.64
CA TYR A 309 -5.33 -11.35 7.82
C TYR A 309 -4.01 -11.18 8.55
N TYR A 310 -3.92 -11.75 9.74
CA TYR A 310 -2.68 -11.91 10.48
C TYR A 310 -2.24 -13.37 10.36
N GLN A 311 -1.06 -13.62 9.78
CA GLN A 311 -0.44 -14.94 9.79
C GLN A 311 0.95 -14.87 10.41
N LYS A 312 1.07 -15.44 11.61
CA LYS A 312 2.36 -15.77 12.22
C LYS A 312 2.88 -17.05 11.56
N THR A 313 3.96 -16.98 10.80
CA THR A 313 4.69 -18.14 10.26
C THR A 313 5.61 -18.75 11.30
#